data_AF-A0A8J5B3U7-F1
#
_entry.id   AF-A0A8J5B3U7-F1
#
_cell.length_a   1.000
_cell.length_b   1.000
_cell.length_c   1.000
_cell.angle_alpha   90.00
_cell.angle_beta   90.00
_cell.angle_gamma   90.00
#
_symmetry.space_group_name_H-M   'P 1'
#
loop_
_entity.id
_entity.type
_entity.pdbx_description
1 polymer ?
#
loop_
_entity_poly.entity_id
_entity_poly.type
_entity_poly.pdbx_seq_one_letter_code
_entity_poly.pdbx_strand_id
1 'polypeptide(L)'
;MEKFKKTYIHVTKGMVEIKLLEMMKGQSRELREWFWKEQLNRYADHIKVAESSKPRVDIRLLIFDELDLERCLALRQVSSEWYITFNSCEGVMKSQMLKRNPWVRPGDPDLQSWADCVLVFGSRLKSGKWKTLESVEDMERQEIPASLNVVVGLELKEHARFPESLAGLFDKTYVQLKAEKGVEYRLNPWTLSSRRGYIEPTTVREDVLGTVINYEGIDITLDPSIRASDVKKVRVLRPGNWPVRLGIYTIQVTLDSGNVVLFPRDNPHYKYAMTLDDDSLNDEIGDVFVQHVKERDGKFVYYFVDVETKQRVRISEATTANPEASFNGLKWWAFQGNLTPTFVDLQTPGVIYCNPD
;
A
#
# COMPACT_ATOMS: atom_id res chain seq x y z
N MET A 1 14.08 -28.20 7.22
CA MET A 1 15.15 -28.58 6.26
C MET A 1 14.63 -29.40 5.08
N GLU A 2 13.73 -30.37 5.27
CA GLU A 2 13.14 -31.15 4.16
C GLU A 2 12.28 -30.31 3.19
N LYS A 3 11.53 -29.33 3.70
CA LYS A 3 10.73 -28.41 2.87
C LYS A 3 11.63 -27.56 1.96
N PHE A 4 12.78 -27.11 2.48
CA PHE A 4 13.80 -26.38 1.71
C PHE A 4 14.50 -27.27 0.68
N LYS A 5 14.82 -28.53 1.02
CA LYS A 5 15.37 -29.49 0.05
C LYS A 5 14.37 -29.80 -1.07
N LYS A 6 13.08 -29.97 -0.76
CA LYS A 6 12.03 -30.16 -1.77
C LYS A 6 11.88 -28.93 -2.67
N THR A 7 11.82 -27.72 -2.10
CA THR A 7 11.74 -26.48 -2.88
C THR A 7 13.01 -26.23 -3.71
N TYR A 8 14.20 -26.46 -3.15
CA TYR A 8 15.48 -26.31 -3.86
C TYR A 8 15.63 -27.31 -5.01
N ILE A 9 15.22 -28.58 -4.82
CA ILE A 9 15.18 -29.59 -5.89
C ILE A 9 14.14 -29.22 -6.96
N HIS A 10 13.01 -28.62 -6.59
CA HIS A 10 11.98 -28.19 -7.54
C HIS A 10 12.41 -26.98 -8.36
N VAL A 11 13.06 -25.99 -7.71
CA VAL A 11 13.60 -24.79 -8.36
C VAL A 11 14.78 -25.15 -9.27
N THR A 12 15.69 -26.03 -8.84
CA THR A 12 16.80 -26.49 -9.68
C THR A 12 16.34 -27.39 -10.84
N LYS A 13 15.31 -28.23 -10.66
CA LYS A 13 14.69 -28.96 -11.79
C LYS A 13 14.04 -28.01 -12.80
N GLY A 14 13.23 -27.06 -12.35
CA GLY A 14 12.57 -26.11 -13.24
C GLY A 14 13.55 -25.22 -14.00
N MET A 15 14.63 -24.76 -13.35
CA MET A 15 15.67 -23.98 -14.02
C MET A 15 16.50 -24.80 -15.01
N VAL A 16 16.75 -26.10 -14.73
CA VAL A 16 17.44 -26.99 -15.66
C VAL A 16 16.56 -27.33 -16.86
N GLU A 17 15.26 -27.57 -16.67
CA GLU A 17 14.32 -27.84 -17.76
C GLU A 17 14.16 -26.64 -18.70
N ILE A 18 14.06 -25.42 -18.16
CA ILE A 18 13.98 -24.20 -18.97
C ILE A 18 15.27 -23.98 -19.77
N LYS A 19 16.44 -24.13 -19.15
CA LYS A 19 17.73 -23.98 -19.85
C LYS A 19 17.97 -25.06 -20.90
N LEU A 20 17.52 -26.30 -20.66
CA LEU A 20 17.60 -27.38 -21.65
C LEU A 20 16.64 -27.12 -22.83
N LEU A 21 15.44 -26.60 -22.58
CA LEU A 21 14.51 -26.20 -23.64
C LEU A 21 15.05 -25.04 -24.49
N GLU A 22 15.71 -24.07 -23.86
CA GLU A 22 16.40 -22.99 -24.57
C GLU A 22 17.57 -23.49 -25.42
N MET A 23 18.37 -24.44 -24.92
CA MET A 23 19.46 -25.06 -25.68
C MET A 23 18.99 -25.85 -26.91
N MET A 24 17.77 -26.39 -26.86
CA MET A 24 17.17 -27.14 -27.98
C MET A 24 16.42 -26.26 -28.98
N LYS A 25 16.26 -24.95 -28.69
CA LYS A 25 15.62 -23.99 -29.58
C LYS A 25 16.55 -23.69 -30.77
N GLY A 26 16.09 -24.00 -31.98
CA GLY A 26 16.86 -23.81 -33.21
C GLY A 26 17.68 -25.02 -33.69
N GLN A 27 17.66 -26.14 -32.94
CA GLN A 27 18.37 -27.37 -33.33
C GLN A 27 17.58 -28.21 -34.33
N SER A 28 18.26 -29.12 -35.05
CA SER A 28 17.61 -30.03 -36.00
C SER A 28 16.57 -30.93 -35.32
N ARG A 29 15.58 -31.38 -36.08
CA ARG A 29 14.48 -32.21 -35.58
C ARG A 29 14.99 -33.55 -35.03
N GLU A 30 15.94 -34.17 -35.71
CA GLU A 30 16.55 -35.44 -35.29
C GLU A 30 17.31 -35.30 -33.95
N LEU A 31 18.01 -34.18 -33.74
CA LEU A 31 18.71 -33.92 -32.48
C LEU A 31 17.74 -33.71 -31.31
N ARG A 32 16.60 -33.06 -31.58
CA ARG A 32 15.51 -32.88 -30.60
C ARG A 32 14.85 -34.19 -30.22
N GLU A 33 14.58 -35.06 -31.20
CA GLU A 33 13.99 -36.37 -30.97
C GLU A 33 14.95 -37.31 -30.22
N TRP A 34 16.25 -37.30 -30.57
CA TRP A 34 17.28 -38.06 -29.85
C TRP A 34 17.44 -37.58 -28.40
N PHE A 35 17.58 -36.27 -28.19
CA PHE A 35 17.73 -35.69 -26.84
C PHE A 35 16.55 -36.04 -25.94
N TRP A 36 15.32 -35.99 -26.46
CA TRP A 36 14.15 -36.36 -25.68
C TRP A 36 14.07 -37.84 -25.34
N LYS A 37 14.42 -38.71 -26.30
CA LYS A 37 14.45 -40.15 -26.06
C LYS A 37 15.46 -40.52 -24.97
N GLU A 38 16.62 -39.87 -24.96
CA GLU A 38 17.69 -40.18 -24.00
C GLU A 38 17.45 -39.60 -22.60
N GLN A 39 16.80 -38.43 -22.50
CA GLN A 39 16.36 -37.90 -21.20
C GLN A 39 15.18 -38.70 -20.63
N LEU A 40 14.18 -39.08 -21.46
CA LEU A 40 13.04 -39.89 -21.01
C LEU A 40 13.48 -41.28 -20.52
N ASN A 41 14.43 -41.91 -21.20
CA ASN A 41 14.97 -43.21 -20.78
C ASN A 41 15.69 -43.14 -19.41
N ARG A 42 16.35 -42.02 -19.07
CA ARG A 42 17.01 -41.84 -17.76
C ARG A 42 16.05 -41.74 -16.57
N TYR A 43 14.76 -41.47 -16.81
CA TYR A 43 13.74 -41.35 -15.77
C TYR A 43 12.69 -42.47 -15.79
N ALA A 44 12.80 -43.42 -16.74
CA ALA A 44 11.77 -44.42 -17.01
C ALA A 44 11.68 -45.55 -15.97
N ASP A 45 12.73 -45.81 -15.18
CA ASP A 45 12.75 -46.96 -14.25
C ASP A 45 12.00 -46.74 -12.92
N HIS A 46 11.40 -45.56 -12.69
CA HIS A 46 10.80 -45.21 -11.38
C HIS A 46 9.33 -44.80 -11.43
N ILE A 47 8.69 -44.81 -12.61
CA ILE A 47 7.31 -44.36 -12.75
C ILE A 47 6.43 -45.54 -13.18
N LYS A 48 6.00 -46.33 -12.20
CA LYS A 48 4.70 -46.99 -12.31
C LYS A 48 3.67 -45.88 -12.50
N VAL A 49 2.90 -45.98 -13.58
CA VAL A 49 1.88 -45.00 -13.99
C VAL A 49 0.88 -44.78 -12.85
N ALA A 50 1.13 -43.76 -12.04
CA ALA A 50 0.08 -43.02 -11.38
C ALA A 50 -0.35 -41.96 -12.39
N GLU A 51 -1.64 -41.89 -12.70
CA GLU A 51 -2.24 -40.84 -13.52
C GLU A 51 -2.00 -39.47 -12.84
N SER A 52 -0.82 -38.89 -13.04
CA SER A 52 -0.49 -37.58 -12.47
C SER A 52 -1.07 -36.51 -13.40
N SER A 53 -2.11 -35.85 -12.92
CA SER A 53 -2.58 -34.56 -13.41
C SER A 53 -1.41 -33.58 -13.49
N LYS A 54 -0.88 -33.37 -14.70
CA LYS A 54 0.00 -32.23 -14.96
C LYS A 54 -0.73 -30.96 -14.51
N PRO A 55 -0.08 -30.02 -13.79
CA PRO A 55 -0.67 -28.70 -13.58
C PRO A 55 -0.81 -28.07 -14.96
N ARG A 56 -2.03 -27.99 -15.48
CA ARG A 56 -2.32 -27.18 -16.66
C ARG A 56 -2.22 -25.73 -16.21
N VAL A 57 -1.16 -25.05 -16.61
CA VAL A 57 -1.11 -23.59 -16.52
C VAL A 57 -2.30 -23.08 -17.33
N ASP A 58 -3.26 -22.44 -16.67
CA ASP A 58 -4.40 -21.85 -17.35
C ASP A 58 -3.92 -20.64 -18.15
N ILE A 59 -3.93 -20.77 -19.48
CA ILE A 59 -3.47 -19.73 -20.41
C ILE A 59 -4.23 -18.42 -20.17
N ARG A 60 -5.47 -18.48 -19.67
CA ARG A 60 -6.26 -17.29 -19.34
C ARG A 60 -5.60 -16.42 -18.26
N LEU A 61 -4.90 -17.04 -17.30
CA LEU A 61 -4.15 -16.30 -16.27
C LEU A 61 -2.97 -15.54 -16.87
N LEU A 62 -2.24 -16.18 -17.79
CA LEU A 62 -1.13 -15.55 -18.52
C LEU A 62 -1.64 -14.39 -19.38
N ILE A 63 -2.83 -14.54 -19.97
CA ILE A 63 -3.44 -13.46 -20.75
C ILE A 63 -3.82 -12.28 -19.85
N PHE A 64 -4.45 -12.50 -18.69
CA PHE A 64 -4.76 -11.40 -17.77
C PHE A 64 -3.51 -10.67 -17.23
N ASP A 65 -2.40 -11.37 -17.05
CA ASP A 65 -1.16 -10.77 -16.56
C ASP A 65 -0.54 -9.77 -17.56
N GLU A 66 -0.78 -9.99 -18.86
CA GLU A 66 -0.28 -9.16 -19.96
C GLU A 66 -1.25 -8.03 -20.38
N LEU A 67 -2.47 -8.00 -19.84
CA LEU A 67 -3.48 -7.01 -20.20
C LEU A 67 -3.56 -5.86 -19.19
N ASP A 68 -3.93 -4.68 -19.67
CA ASP A 68 -4.34 -3.57 -18.80
C ASP A 68 -5.71 -3.84 -18.13
N LEU A 69 -6.02 -3.08 -17.09
CA LEU A 69 -7.24 -3.28 -16.30
C LEU A 69 -8.51 -3.16 -17.16
N GLU A 70 -8.56 -2.22 -18.08
CA GLU A 70 -9.71 -1.99 -18.97
C GLU A 70 -9.97 -3.19 -19.89
N ARG A 71 -8.91 -3.78 -20.45
CA ARG A 71 -9.00 -4.99 -21.27
C ARG A 71 -9.30 -6.22 -20.43
N CYS A 72 -8.76 -6.35 -19.21
CA CYS A 72 -9.15 -7.39 -18.26
C CYS A 72 -10.65 -7.35 -17.96
N LEU A 73 -11.18 -6.15 -17.71
CA LEU A 73 -12.62 -5.91 -17.47
C LEU A 73 -13.47 -6.23 -18.69
N ALA A 74 -13.02 -5.87 -19.90
CA ALA A 74 -13.72 -6.20 -21.13
C ALA A 74 -13.72 -7.71 -21.40
N LEU A 75 -12.57 -8.37 -21.23
CA LEU A 75 -12.40 -9.80 -21.47
C LEU A 75 -13.26 -10.66 -20.52
N ARG A 76 -13.38 -10.23 -19.26
CA ARG A 76 -14.32 -10.81 -18.28
C ARG A 76 -15.77 -10.91 -18.81
N GLN A 77 -16.20 -9.97 -19.63
CA GLN A 77 -17.58 -9.93 -20.14
C GLN A 77 -17.81 -10.85 -21.35
N VAL A 78 -16.77 -11.48 -21.89
CA VAL A 78 -16.86 -12.30 -23.11
C VAL A 78 -17.52 -13.65 -22.86
N SER A 79 -17.22 -14.31 -21.73
CA SER A 79 -17.81 -15.60 -21.37
C SER A 79 -17.78 -15.87 -19.86
N SER A 80 -18.56 -16.84 -19.41
CA SER A 80 -18.55 -17.31 -18.02
C SER A 80 -17.18 -17.84 -17.59
N GLU A 81 -16.42 -18.44 -18.51
CA GLU A 81 -15.08 -18.94 -18.23
C GLU A 81 -14.12 -17.79 -17.90
N TRP A 82 -14.13 -16.71 -18.70
CA TRP A 82 -13.31 -15.52 -18.43
C TRP A 82 -13.72 -14.81 -17.15
N TYR A 83 -15.02 -14.79 -16.85
CA TYR A 83 -15.54 -14.28 -15.58
C TYR A 83 -15.03 -15.09 -14.38
N ILE A 84 -15.08 -16.42 -14.47
CA ILE A 84 -14.58 -17.31 -13.41
C ILE A 84 -13.07 -17.13 -13.23
N THR A 85 -12.30 -17.10 -14.33
CA THR A 85 -10.85 -16.85 -14.25
C THR A 85 -10.55 -15.48 -13.64
N PHE A 86 -11.26 -14.42 -14.04
CA PHE A 86 -11.09 -13.07 -13.48
C PHE A 86 -11.24 -13.06 -11.96
N ASN A 87 -12.30 -13.68 -11.42
CA ASN A 87 -12.57 -13.72 -9.97
C ASN A 87 -11.64 -14.69 -9.20
N SER A 88 -10.89 -15.55 -9.88
CA SER A 88 -9.98 -16.53 -9.25
C SER A 88 -8.52 -16.14 -9.37
N CYS A 89 -8.19 -15.08 -10.11
CA CYS A 89 -6.83 -14.62 -10.37
C CYS A 89 -6.38 -13.46 -9.47
N GLU A 90 -6.67 -13.56 -8.16
CA GLU A 90 -6.39 -12.52 -7.15
C GLU A 90 -4.96 -11.94 -7.22
N GLY A 91 -3.95 -12.79 -7.47
CA GLY A 91 -2.56 -12.33 -7.58
C GLY A 91 -2.32 -11.40 -8.77
N VAL A 92 -2.95 -11.68 -9.91
CA VAL A 92 -2.87 -10.83 -11.12
C VAL A 92 -3.63 -9.53 -10.89
N MET A 93 -4.86 -9.62 -10.37
CA MET A 93 -5.67 -8.44 -10.06
C MET A 93 -5.00 -7.52 -9.04
N LYS A 94 -4.40 -8.09 -8.00
CA LYS A 94 -3.56 -7.35 -7.04
C LYS A 94 -2.42 -6.63 -7.76
N SER A 95 -1.64 -7.34 -8.58
CA SER A 95 -0.49 -6.75 -9.26
C SER A 95 -0.90 -5.59 -10.17
N GLN A 96 -1.94 -5.78 -10.98
CA GLN A 96 -2.44 -4.76 -11.90
C GLN A 96 -3.05 -3.56 -11.16
N MET A 97 -3.81 -3.80 -10.08
CA MET A 97 -4.40 -2.75 -9.27
C MET A 97 -3.33 -1.90 -8.58
N LEU A 98 -2.32 -2.53 -7.95
CA LEU A 98 -1.26 -1.81 -7.25
C LEU A 98 -0.40 -0.96 -8.20
N LYS A 99 -0.25 -1.37 -9.47
CA LYS A 99 0.41 -0.53 -10.50
C LYS A 99 -0.37 0.74 -10.83
N ARG A 100 -1.69 0.76 -10.64
CA ARG A 100 -2.59 1.86 -11.04
C ARG A 100 -3.03 2.72 -9.85
N ASN A 101 -3.32 2.13 -8.69
CA ASN A 101 -3.67 2.82 -7.45
C ASN A 101 -3.33 1.93 -6.24
N PRO A 102 -2.12 2.08 -5.65
CA PRO A 102 -1.61 1.20 -4.59
C PRO A 102 -2.34 1.35 -3.24
N TRP A 103 -3.24 2.33 -3.14
CA TRP A 103 -3.99 2.63 -1.93
C TRP A 103 -5.40 2.02 -1.93
N VAL A 104 -5.82 1.33 -3.00
CA VAL A 104 -7.02 0.49 -2.96
C VAL A 104 -6.64 -0.88 -2.43
N ARG A 105 -7.33 -1.39 -1.40
CA ARG A 105 -7.10 -2.72 -0.84
C ARG A 105 -8.43 -3.42 -0.51
N PRO A 106 -8.49 -4.76 -0.58
CA PRO A 106 -9.64 -5.51 -0.07
C PRO A 106 -9.67 -5.48 1.46
N GLY A 107 -10.86 -5.55 2.04
CA GLY A 107 -11.06 -5.57 3.50
C GLY A 107 -12.27 -4.76 4.00
N ASP A 108 -12.96 -4.05 3.10
CA ASP A 108 -14.21 -3.34 3.38
C ASP A 108 -15.41 -4.21 3.01
N PRO A 109 -16.54 -4.18 3.74
CA PRO A 109 -17.84 -4.75 3.32
C PRO A 109 -18.11 -4.74 1.81
N ASP A 110 -17.81 -3.62 1.13
CA ASP A 110 -18.08 -3.45 -0.31
C ASP A 110 -16.92 -3.89 -1.24
N LEU A 111 -15.72 -4.13 -0.68
CA LEU A 111 -14.50 -4.50 -1.41
C LEU A 111 -13.82 -5.69 -0.71
N GLN A 112 -14.27 -6.91 -1.00
CA GLN A 112 -13.79 -8.12 -0.33
C GLN A 112 -12.61 -8.79 -1.06
N SER A 113 -12.44 -8.50 -2.35
CA SER A 113 -11.41 -9.11 -3.21
C SER A 113 -10.68 -8.07 -4.08
N TRP A 114 -9.54 -8.45 -4.65
CA TRP A 114 -8.86 -7.60 -5.64
C TRP A 114 -9.67 -7.48 -6.92
N ALA A 115 -10.46 -8.50 -7.28
CA ALA A 115 -11.43 -8.42 -8.35
C ALA A 115 -12.46 -7.29 -8.10
N ASP A 116 -12.98 -7.16 -6.88
CA ASP A 116 -13.91 -6.07 -6.51
C ASP A 116 -13.24 -4.69 -6.63
N CYS A 117 -12.00 -4.59 -6.16
CA CYS A 117 -11.19 -3.37 -6.25
C CYS A 117 -11.03 -2.92 -7.71
N VAL A 118 -10.69 -3.85 -8.62
CA VAL A 118 -10.56 -3.59 -10.05
C VAL A 118 -11.89 -3.18 -10.68
N LEU A 119 -13.01 -3.80 -10.28
CA LEU A 119 -14.33 -3.43 -10.78
C LEU A 119 -14.75 -2.02 -10.38
N VAL A 120 -14.54 -1.66 -9.11
CA VAL A 120 -14.86 -0.31 -8.62
C VAL A 120 -13.97 0.71 -9.30
N PHE A 121 -12.66 0.47 -9.38
CA PHE A 121 -11.73 1.37 -10.06
C PHE A 121 -12.11 1.58 -11.54
N GLY A 122 -12.33 0.50 -12.28
CA GLY A 122 -12.75 0.57 -13.69
C GLY A 122 -14.11 1.23 -13.88
N SER A 123 -15.04 1.06 -12.93
CA SER A 123 -16.34 1.73 -12.96
C SER A 123 -16.20 3.24 -12.76
N ARG A 124 -15.29 3.69 -11.87
CA ARG A 124 -14.99 5.11 -11.68
C ARG A 124 -14.43 5.75 -12.96
N LEU A 125 -13.50 5.07 -13.62
CA LEU A 125 -12.93 5.54 -14.89
C LEU A 125 -13.97 5.67 -16.02
N LYS A 126 -15.02 4.84 -16.02
CA LYS A 126 -16.03 4.81 -17.09
C LYS A 126 -17.31 5.59 -16.80
N SER A 127 -17.60 5.95 -15.55
CA SER A 127 -18.96 6.37 -15.16
C SER A 127 -19.39 7.76 -15.65
N GLY A 128 -18.48 8.55 -16.23
CA GLY A 128 -18.74 9.94 -16.62
C GLY A 128 -18.98 10.90 -15.46
N LYS A 129 -19.14 10.39 -14.23
CA LYS A 129 -19.26 11.17 -12.99
C LYS A 129 -17.92 11.74 -12.52
N TRP A 130 -16.84 11.00 -12.77
CA TRP A 130 -15.50 11.42 -12.41
C TRP A 130 -14.89 12.28 -13.52
N LYS A 131 -14.80 13.59 -13.28
CA LYS A 131 -14.17 14.56 -14.18
C LYS A 131 -12.65 14.55 -13.98
N THR A 132 -11.89 14.70 -15.05
CA THR A 132 -10.43 14.85 -14.99
C THR A 132 -10.05 16.30 -14.75
N LEU A 133 -9.14 16.53 -13.81
CA LEU A 133 -8.59 17.85 -13.46
C LEU A 133 -7.06 17.79 -13.50
N GLU A 134 -6.43 18.93 -13.80
CA GLU A 134 -4.98 19.11 -13.71
C GLU A 134 -4.57 19.58 -12.31
N SER A 135 -5.40 20.40 -11.67
CA SER A 135 -5.24 20.83 -10.28
C SER A 135 -6.47 20.52 -9.43
N VAL A 136 -6.25 20.26 -8.15
CA VAL A 136 -7.33 20.21 -7.16
C VAL A 136 -8.02 21.56 -6.99
N GLU A 137 -7.36 22.66 -7.35
CA GLU A 137 -7.97 24.00 -7.30
C GLU A 137 -8.91 24.28 -8.49
N ASP A 138 -8.90 23.42 -9.52
CA ASP A 138 -9.83 23.48 -10.66
C ASP A 138 -11.20 22.87 -10.35
N MET A 139 -11.40 22.38 -9.12
CA MET A 139 -12.67 21.80 -8.69
C MET A 139 -13.80 22.84 -8.73
N GLU A 140 -14.88 22.49 -9.41
CA GLU A 140 -16.08 23.32 -9.47
C GLU A 140 -16.65 23.53 -8.07
N ARG A 141 -16.98 24.79 -7.76
CA ARG A 141 -17.59 25.14 -6.48
C ARG A 141 -19.01 24.59 -6.42
N GLN A 142 -19.23 23.60 -5.57
CA GLN A 142 -20.58 23.16 -5.23
C GLN A 142 -21.22 24.07 -4.18
N GLU A 143 -22.55 24.16 -4.23
CA GLU A 143 -23.33 24.79 -3.17
C GLU A 143 -23.06 24.06 -1.85
N ILE A 144 -22.73 24.82 -0.81
CA ILE A 144 -22.42 24.29 0.52
C ILE A 144 -23.68 23.55 1.01
N PRO A 145 -23.63 22.23 1.24
CA PRO A 145 -24.75 21.49 1.79
C PRO A 145 -25.15 22.09 3.15
N ALA A 146 -26.42 21.99 3.52
CA ALA A 146 -26.89 22.40 4.83
C ALA A 146 -26.02 21.75 5.94
N SER A 147 -25.59 22.55 6.91
CA SER A 147 -24.74 22.10 8.01
C SER A 147 -25.32 20.87 8.71
N LEU A 148 -24.62 19.74 8.68
CA LEU A 148 -24.99 18.56 9.45
C LEU A 148 -24.56 18.75 10.91
N ASN A 149 -25.54 18.91 11.81
CA ASN A 149 -25.35 19.23 13.24
C ASN A 149 -25.10 18.00 14.12
N VAL A 150 -24.23 17.07 13.74
CA VAL A 150 -23.87 15.96 14.65
C VAL A 150 -22.38 15.66 14.57
N VAL A 151 -21.63 16.20 15.52
CA VAL A 151 -20.31 15.70 15.89
C VAL A 151 -20.50 14.84 17.13
N VAL A 152 -20.35 13.52 17.00
CA VAL A 152 -20.35 12.61 18.16
C VAL A 152 -18.98 12.71 18.82
N GLY A 153 -18.88 13.53 19.87
CA GLY A 153 -17.71 13.51 20.75
C GLY A 153 -17.72 12.26 21.61
N LEU A 154 -16.70 11.41 21.47
CA LEU A 154 -16.49 10.27 22.37
C LEU A 154 -15.51 10.68 23.48
N GLU A 155 -15.90 10.46 24.73
CA GLU A 155 -14.99 10.52 25.87
C GLU A 155 -14.35 9.15 26.05
N LEU A 156 -13.02 9.09 26.00
CA LEU A 156 -12.29 7.86 26.32
C LEU A 156 -11.68 7.90 27.70
N LYS A 157 -11.71 6.73 28.35
CA LYS A 157 -10.90 6.42 29.52
C LYS A 157 -9.58 5.77 29.10
N GLU A 158 -8.60 5.79 29.99
CA GLU A 158 -7.32 5.11 29.79
C GLU A 158 -7.53 3.61 29.53
N HIS A 159 -6.83 3.06 28.53
CA HIS A 159 -6.92 1.65 28.11
C HIS A 159 -8.28 1.20 27.57
N ALA A 160 -9.22 2.13 27.36
CA ALA A 160 -10.46 1.82 26.67
C ALA A 160 -10.17 1.41 25.21
N ARG A 161 -10.92 0.42 24.73
CA ARG A 161 -10.92 0.03 23.32
C ARG A 161 -12.02 0.78 22.58
N PHE A 162 -11.72 1.27 21.38
CA PHE A 162 -12.73 1.83 20.50
C PHE A 162 -13.59 0.74 19.85
N PRO A 163 -14.85 1.06 19.46
CA PRO A 163 -15.62 0.22 18.57
C PRO A 163 -14.85 -0.05 17.26
N GLU A 164 -14.85 -1.29 16.81
CA GLU A 164 -14.18 -1.71 15.56
C GLU A 164 -14.74 -0.97 14.33
N SER A 165 -15.99 -0.54 14.38
CA SER A 165 -16.64 0.26 13.32
C SER A 165 -16.04 1.65 13.12
N LEU A 166 -15.23 2.15 14.05
CA LEU A 166 -14.51 3.42 13.92
C LEU A 166 -13.07 3.26 13.41
N ALA A 167 -12.62 2.03 13.17
CA ALA A 167 -11.24 1.73 12.78
C ALA A 167 -10.77 2.43 11.49
N GLY A 168 -11.70 2.74 10.59
CA GLY A 168 -11.42 3.38 9.30
C GLY A 168 -11.59 4.91 9.26
N LEU A 169 -12.00 5.56 10.36
CA LEU A 169 -12.28 7.01 10.39
C LEU A 169 -11.15 7.85 10.98
N PHE A 170 -9.98 7.26 11.20
CA PHE A 170 -8.86 7.97 11.83
C PHE A 170 -8.06 8.73 10.78
N ASP A 171 -8.37 10.01 10.62
CA ASP A 171 -7.62 10.90 9.73
C ASP A 171 -7.34 12.26 10.39
N LYS A 172 -6.09 12.72 10.23
CA LYS A 172 -5.39 13.99 10.54
C LYS A 172 -5.77 14.85 11.74
N THR A 173 -7.03 14.94 12.08
CA THR A 173 -7.45 15.43 13.37
C THR A 173 -7.07 14.37 14.39
N TYR A 174 -6.25 14.79 15.36
CA TYR A 174 -6.49 14.40 16.73
C TYR A 174 -7.95 14.00 16.85
N VAL A 175 -8.23 12.74 17.19
CA VAL A 175 -9.30 12.59 18.14
C VAL A 175 -8.72 13.33 19.35
N GLN A 176 -8.93 14.65 19.39
CA GLN A 176 -8.82 15.44 20.59
C GLN A 176 -10.06 15.00 21.37
N LEU A 177 -10.00 13.72 21.76
CA LEU A 177 -10.71 13.17 22.87
C LEU A 177 -10.47 14.24 23.90
N LYS A 178 -11.56 14.88 24.30
CA LYS A 178 -11.55 15.96 25.25
C LYS A 178 -11.16 15.32 26.58
N ALA A 179 -9.88 15.02 26.70
CA ALA A 179 -9.27 14.59 27.91
C ALA A 179 -9.38 15.78 28.86
N GLU A 180 -9.53 15.49 30.14
CA GLU A 180 -9.43 16.51 31.17
C GLU A 180 -8.22 17.41 30.88
N LYS A 181 -8.43 18.74 30.97
CA LYS A 181 -7.49 19.78 30.52
C LYS A 181 -6.03 19.38 30.73
N GLY A 182 -5.28 19.24 29.63
CA GLY A 182 -3.83 19.00 29.66
C GLY A 182 -3.38 17.54 29.62
N VAL A 183 -4.30 16.58 29.47
CA VAL A 183 -3.96 15.17 29.26
C VAL A 183 -4.09 14.80 27.78
N GLU A 184 -3.10 14.11 27.20
CA GLU A 184 -3.17 13.63 25.81
C GLU A 184 -3.26 12.10 25.82
N TYR A 185 -4.31 11.57 25.18
CA TYR A 185 -4.46 10.14 24.94
C TYR A 185 -4.02 9.81 23.52
N ARG A 186 -3.19 8.76 23.40
CA ARG A 186 -2.77 8.21 22.12
C ARG A 186 -3.52 6.91 21.87
N LEU A 187 -4.04 6.78 20.66
CA LEU A 187 -4.62 5.55 20.17
C LEU A 187 -3.54 4.75 19.44
N ASN A 188 -3.40 3.47 19.78
CA ASN A 188 -2.69 2.55 18.92
C ASN A 188 -3.66 2.10 17.80
N PRO A 189 -3.38 2.41 16.52
CA PRO A 189 -4.31 2.12 15.43
C PRO A 189 -4.48 0.61 15.14
N TRP A 190 -3.62 -0.25 15.69
CA TRP A 190 -3.65 -1.69 15.43
C TRP A 190 -4.39 -2.46 16.52
N THR A 191 -4.24 -2.03 17.77
CA THR A 191 -4.92 -2.65 18.92
C THR A 191 -6.18 -1.91 19.32
N LEU A 192 -6.39 -0.71 18.77
CA LEU A 192 -7.45 0.24 19.13
C LEU A 192 -7.46 0.60 20.62
N SER A 193 -6.35 0.38 21.32
CA SER A 193 -6.21 0.72 22.73
C SER A 193 -5.74 2.16 22.90
N SER A 194 -6.39 2.90 23.78
CA SER A 194 -5.91 4.21 24.23
C SER A 194 -4.84 4.08 25.32
N ARG A 195 -3.95 5.07 25.42
CA ARG A 195 -3.01 5.22 26.54
C ARG A 195 -2.70 6.69 26.80
N ARG A 196 -2.26 7.01 28.01
CA ARG A 196 -1.81 8.35 28.36
C ARG A 196 -0.33 8.54 28.03
N GLY A 197 0.00 9.68 27.43
CA GLY A 197 1.39 10.12 27.27
C GLY A 197 2.20 9.35 26.22
N TYR A 198 3.51 9.59 26.25
CA TYR A 198 4.49 9.09 25.29
C TYR A 198 5.36 8.00 25.90
N ILE A 199 5.62 6.96 25.10
CA ILE A 199 6.59 5.92 25.41
C ILE A 199 7.83 6.18 24.56
N GLU A 200 8.99 6.25 25.20
CA GLU A 200 10.25 6.38 24.50
C GLU A 200 10.61 5.04 23.82
N PRO A 201 10.99 5.04 22.52
CA PRO A 201 11.54 3.86 21.88
C PRO A 201 12.75 3.36 22.66
N THR A 202 12.81 2.05 22.89
CA THR A 202 13.93 1.42 23.59
C THR A 202 14.88 0.80 22.57
N THR A 203 16.19 0.88 22.81
CA THR A 203 17.16 0.20 21.94
C THR A 203 17.26 -1.26 22.38
N VAL A 204 16.91 -2.19 21.49
CA VAL A 204 17.02 -3.64 21.73
C VAL A 204 18.41 -4.13 21.35
N ARG A 205 18.92 -3.64 20.21
CA ARG A 205 20.21 -4.03 19.66
C ARG A 205 20.82 -2.88 18.89
N GLU A 206 22.11 -2.67 19.04
CA GLU A 206 22.91 -1.78 18.20
C GLU A 206 24.26 -2.44 17.97
N ASP A 207 24.48 -2.91 16.75
CA ASP A 207 25.71 -3.60 16.35
C ASP A 207 26.03 -3.34 14.87
N VAL A 208 27.02 -4.06 14.33
CA VAL A 208 27.45 -3.95 12.93
C VAL A 208 26.38 -4.36 11.91
N LEU A 209 25.34 -5.09 12.32
CA LEU A 209 24.22 -5.51 11.48
C LEU A 209 23.10 -4.47 11.45
N GLY A 210 23.16 -3.46 12.34
CA GLY A 210 22.29 -2.29 12.39
C GLY A 210 21.64 -2.07 13.75
N THR A 211 20.86 -1.01 13.84
CA THR A 211 20.12 -0.63 15.04
C THR A 211 18.69 -1.18 15.00
N VAL A 212 18.27 -1.82 16.09
CA VAL A 212 16.89 -2.29 16.32
C VAL A 212 16.33 -1.55 17.52
N ILE A 213 15.24 -0.81 17.29
CA ILE A 213 14.48 -0.16 18.34
C ILE A 213 13.17 -0.92 18.57
N ASN A 214 12.71 -1.00 19.81
CA ASN A 214 11.38 -1.48 20.16
C ASN A 214 10.48 -0.31 20.54
N TYR A 215 9.31 -0.26 19.93
CA TYR A 215 8.28 0.69 20.26
C TYR A 215 6.94 -0.05 20.33
N GLU A 216 6.28 -0.01 21.49
CA GLU A 216 4.99 -0.69 21.71
C GLU A 216 5.00 -2.20 21.40
N GLY A 217 6.12 -2.88 21.68
CA GLY A 217 6.25 -4.31 21.39
C GLY A 217 6.54 -4.63 19.93
N ILE A 218 6.82 -3.61 19.11
CA ILE A 218 7.16 -3.74 17.70
C ILE A 218 8.67 -3.50 17.55
N ASP A 219 9.37 -4.49 17.02
CA ASP A 219 10.79 -4.36 16.70
C ASP A 219 10.96 -3.74 15.31
N ILE A 220 11.59 -2.57 15.26
CA ILE A 220 11.85 -1.81 14.04
C ILE A 220 13.35 -1.84 13.76
N THR A 221 13.73 -2.42 12.62
CA THR A 221 15.15 -2.49 12.20
C THR A 221 15.49 -1.31 11.30
N LEU A 222 16.31 -0.39 11.81
CA LEU A 222 16.79 0.80 11.10
C LEU A 222 17.95 0.45 10.16
N ASP A 223 18.25 1.36 9.23
CA ASP A 223 19.40 1.22 8.34
C ASP A 223 20.70 1.18 9.17
N PRO A 224 21.73 0.38 8.81
CA PRO A 224 22.97 0.32 9.57
C PRO A 224 23.72 1.65 9.73
N SER A 225 23.43 2.64 8.87
CA SER A 225 23.96 4.01 9.01
C SER A 225 23.27 4.84 10.10
N ILE A 226 22.09 4.42 10.57
CA ILE A 226 21.26 5.13 11.55
C ILE A 226 21.45 4.46 12.91
N ARG A 227 21.98 5.21 13.88
CA ARG A 227 22.14 4.79 15.27
C ARG A 227 20.93 5.18 16.11
N ALA A 228 20.81 4.57 17.29
CA ALA A 228 19.74 4.95 18.23
C ALA A 228 19.85 6.42 18.67
N SER A 229 21.06 6.99 18.67
CA SER A 229 21.29 8.41 18.95
C SER A 229 20.69 9.34 17.90
N ASP A 230 20.48 8.84 16.68
CA ASP A 230 20.02 9.64 15.55
C ASP A 230 18.49 9.68 15.47
N VAL A 231 17.80 8.86 16.27
CA VAL A 231 16.33 8.90 16.41
C VAL A 231 15.95 10.11 17.26
N LYS A 232 14.95 10.86 16.80
CA LYS A 232 14.56 12.14 17.39
C LYS A 232 14.27 12.04 18.89
N LYS A 233 14.88 12.89 19.70
CA LYS A 233 14.59 12.90 21.14
C LYS A 233 13.47 13.88 21.48
N VAL A 234 12.50 13.44 22.26
CA VAL A 234 11.41 14.32 22.72
C VAL A 234 11.93 15.28 23.79
N ARG A 235 12.34 16.49 23.39
CA ARG A 235 12.76 17.54 24.32
C ARG A 235 11.58 18.29 24.94
N VAL A 236 10.45 18.33 24.24
CA VAL A 236 9.19 18.95 24.71
C VAL A 236 8.03 18.07 24.26
N LEU A 237 7.15 17.71 25.18
CA LEU A 237 5.88 17.02 24.92
C LEU A 237 4.92 17.99 24.22
N ARG A 238 5.18 18.29 22.94
CA ARG A 238 4.23 18.97 22.06
C ARG A 238 3.53 17.94 21.18
N PRO A 239 2.22 18.06 20.99
CA PRO A 239 1.48 17.24 20.06
C PRO A 239 2.16 17.26 18.68
N GLY A 240 2.37 16.07 18.11
CA GLY A 240 3.01 15.91 16.80
C GLY A 240 4.55 15.85 16.81
N ASN A 241 5.27 16.03 17.92
CA ASN A 241 6.75 16.01 17.87
C ASN A 241 7.39 14.66 18.24
N TRP A 242 6.70 13.56 17.96
CA TRP A 242 7.06 12.21 18.40
C TRP A 242 8.08 11.55 17.44
N PRO A 243 9.12 10.87 17.96
CA PRO A 243 10.06 10.14 17.11
C PRO A 243 9.43 8.97 16.40
N VAL A 244 8.51 8.26 17.04
CA VAL A 244 7.82 7.13 16.43
C VAL A 244 6.32 7.41 16.41
N ARG A 245 5.73 7.25 15.22
CA ARG A 245 4.28 7.28 15.02
C ARG A 245 3.86 5.99 14.33
N LEU A 246 2.81 5.37 14.85
CA LEU A 246 2.17 4.21 14.26
C LEU A 246 0.98 4.71 13.44
N GLY A 247 1.02 4.42 12.15
CA GLY A 247 -0.07 4.60 11.20
C GLY A 247 -0.92 3.35 11.06
N ILE A 248 -1.96 3.38 10.23
CA ILE A 248 -2.78 2.17 9.99
C ILE A 248 -1.97 1.11 9.24
N TYR A 249 -1.18 1.55 8.25
CA TYR A 249 -0.37 0.69 7.37
C TYR A 249 1.12 0.99 7.41
N THR A 250 1.53 2.07 8.08
CA THR A 250 2.92 2.49 8.11
C THR A 250 3.42 2.70 9.54
N ILE A 251 4.73 2.71 9.70
CA ILE A 251 5.43 3.18 10.89
C ILE A 251 6.35 4.30 10.46
N GLN A 252 6.25 5.45 11.12
CA GLN A 252 7.16 6.57 10.94
C GLN A 252 8.20 6.59 12.04
N VAL A 253 9.47 6.75 11.66
CA VAL A 253 10.58 7.07 12.56
C VAL A 253 11.20 8.39 12.13
N THR A 254 11.09 9.42 12.96
CA THR A 254 11.70 10.75 12.72
C THR A 254 13.10 10.77 13.30
N LEU A 255 14.07 11.23 12.51
CA LEU A 255 15.45 11.38 12.91
C LEU A 255 15.71 12.78 13.50
N ASP A 256 16.77 12.93 14.28
CA ASP A 256 17.23 14.23 14.81
C ASP A 256 17.65 15.20 13.68
N SER A 257 17.99 14.67 12.51
CA SER A 257 18.23 15.44 11.27
C SER A 257 16.94 15.93 10.61
N GLY A 258 15.77 15.61 11.16
CA GLY A 258 14.46 15.96 10.62
C GLY A 258 13.92 15.05 9.52
N ASN A 259 14.79 14.24 8.89
CA ASN A 259 14.38 13.19 7.97
C ASN A 259 13.42 12.18 8.62
N VAL A 260 12.52 11.64 7.81
CA VAL A 260 11.53 10.64 8.25
C VAL A 260 11.78 9.33 7.53
N VAL A 261 11.88 8.24 8.28
CA VAL A 261 11.96 6.89 7.74
C VAL A 261 10.60 6.21 7.90
N LEU A 262 9.98 5.87 6.76
CA LEU A 262 8.71 5.17 6.67
C LEU A 262 8.95 3.68 6.49
N PHE A 263 8.26 2.87 7.28
CA PHE A 263 8.28 1.42 7.19
C PHE A 263 6.87 0.88 6.91
N PRO A 264 6.74 -0.22 6.15
CA PRO A 264 5.49 -0.99 6.11
C PRO A 264 5.20 -1.57 7.50
N ARG A 265 3.95 -1.49 7.95
CA ARG A 265 3.48 -2.08 9.21
C ARG A 265 3.87 -3.55 9.36
N ASP A 266 3.61 -4.34 8.32
CA ASP A 266 3.78 -5.79 8.36
C ASP A 266 5.25 -6.22 8.24
N ASN A 267 6.15 -5.29 7.89
CA ASN A 267 7.56 -5.59 7.69
C ASN A 267 8.47 -4.39 8.07
N PRO A 268 8.60 -4.11 9.39
CA PRO A 268 9.30 -2.93 9.90
C PRO A 268 10.83 -3.05 9.85
N HIS A 269 11.37 -3.17 8.64
CA HIS A 269 12.80 -3.39 8.40
C HIS A 269 13.31 -2.48 7.28
N TYR A 270 14.50 -1.88 7.45
CA TYR A 270 15.06 -0.85 6.55
C TYR A 270 15.09 -1.23 5.07
N LYS A 271 15.30 -2.52 4.76
CA LYS A 271 15.20 -3.06 3.39
C LYS A 271 13.88 -2.72 2.68
N TYR A 272 12.79 -2.57 3.42
CA TYR A 272 11.47 -2.20 2.89
C TYR A 272 11.09 -0.75 3.21
N ALA A 273 11.98 -0.03 3.89
CA ALA A 273 11.73 1.35 4.27
C ALA A 273 12.01 2.33 3.13
N MET A 274 11.45 3.52 3.30
CA MET A 274 11.66 4.69 2.47
C MET A 274 12.03 5.88 3.35
N THR A 275 13.12 6.58 3.02
CA THR A 275 13.53 7.80 3.71
C THR A 275 13.03 9.02 2.95
N LEU A 276 12.43 9.95 3.69
CA LEU A 276 11.93 11.23 3.21
C LEU A 276 12.73 12.38 3.83
N ASP A 277 13.01 13.39 3.03
CA ASP A 277 13.84 14.54 3.38
C ASP A 277 13.12 15.54 4.31
N ASP A 278 13.90 16.23 5.16
CA ASP A 278 13.47 17.18 6.20
C ASP A 278 12.70 18.42 5.69
N ASP A 279 12.94 18.87 4.45
CA ASP A 279 12.30 20.09 3.91
C ASP A 279 10.79 19.94 3.60
N SER A 280 10.20 18.84 4.02
CA SER A 280 8.82 18.49 3.74
C SER A 280 8.02 18.34 5.03
N LEU A 281 6.82 18.88 5.01
CA LEU A 281 5.82 18.50 5.98
C LEU A 281 5.25 17.13 5.57
N ASN A 282 4.91 16.32 6.55
CA ASN A 282 4.84 14.88 6.42
C ASN A 282 3.65 14.40 7.25
N ASP A 283 2.55 14.10 6.57
CA ASP A 283 1.29 13.74 7.21
C ASP A 283 0.81 12.38 6.72
N GLU A 284 0.17 11.62 7.59
CA GLU A 284 -0.61 10.46 7.19
C GLU A 284 -2.07 10.87 7.10
N ILE A 285 -2.70 10.59 5.95
CA ILE A 285 -4.16 10.63 5.79
C ILE A 285 -4.70 9.23 5.60
N GLY A 286 -5.39 8.69 6.60
CA GLY A 286 -6.08 7.41 6.51
C GLY A 286 -5.13 6.29 6.09
N ASP A 287 -5.24 5.84 4.83
CA ASP A 287 -4.41 4.80 4.23
C ASP A 287 -3.23 5.29 3.36
N VAL A 288 -2.99 6.60 3.30
CA VAL A 288 -1.98 7.25 2.45
C VAL A 288 -1.03 8.08 3.28
N PHE A 289 0.26 7.96 2.99
CA PHE A 289 1.24 8.91 3.47
C PHE A 289 1.42 10.07 2.48
N VAL A 290 1.30 11.31 2.95
CA VAL A 290 1.37 12.54 2.14
C VAL A 290 2.58 13.36 2.55
N GLN A 291 3.44 13.59 1.57
CA GLN A 291 4.52 14.56 1.67
C GLN A 291 4.09 15.82 0.94
N HIS A 292 4.16 17.00 1.57
CA HIS A 292 3.99 18.28 0.87
C HIS A 292 5.24 19.15 0.99
N VAL A 293 5.66 19.66 -0.16
CA VAL A 293 6.86 20.48 -0.33
C VAL A 293 6.41 21.87 -0.71
N LYS A 294 6.85 22.89 0.04
CA LYS A 294 6.52 24.28 -0.27
C LYS A 294 7.45 24.80 -1.35
N GLU A 295 6.90 25.22 -2.47
CA GLU A 295 7.63 25.87 -3.55
C GLU A 295 7.87 27.37 -3.29
N ARG A 296 8.78 27.97 -4.08
CA ARG A 296 9.21 29.36 -3.92
C ARG A 296 8.09 30.37 -4.14
N ASP A 297 7.07 30.02 -4.90
CA ASP A 297 5.88 30.83 -5.18
C ASP A 297 4.81 30.73 -4.07
N GLY A 298 5.07 29.93 -3.03
CA GLY A 298 4.17 29.73 -1.89
C GLY A 298 3.17 28.60 -2.06
N LYS A 299 3.16 27.90 -3.20
CA LYS A 299 2.32 26.71 -3.42
C LYS A 299 2.88 25.50 -2.71
N PHE A 300 2.01 24.56 -2.37
CA PHE A 300 2.39 23.23 -1.91
C PHE A 300 2.26 22.23 -3.06
N VAL A 301 3.32 21.47 -3.30
CA VAL A 301 3.27 20.28 -4.17
C VAL A 301 3.02 19.08 -3.27
N TYR A 302 1.94 18.36 -3.54
CA TYR A 302 1.55 17.18 -2.78
C TYR A 302 2.02 15.92 -3.47
N TYR A 303 2.68 15.06 -2.71
CA TYR A 303 3.12 13.74 -3.10
C TYR A 303 2.44 12.70 -2.23
N PHE A 304 1.88 11.66 -2.84
CA PHE A 304 1.54 10.44 -2.11
C PHE A 304 2.73 9.50 -2.14
N VAL A 305 3.04 8.96 -0.98
CA VAL A 305 4.15 8.05 -0.79
C VAL A 305 3.61 6.63 -0.74
N ASP A 306 4.13 5.81 -1.64
CA ASP A 306 3.92 4.38 -1.62
C ASP A 306 5.18 3.71 -1.09
N VAL A 307 5.10 3.21 0.13
CA VAL A 307 6.22 2.54 0.80
C VAL A 307 6.52 1.17 0.17
N GLU A 308 5.52 0.50 -0.40
CA GLU A 308 5.67 -0.84 -1.00
C GLU A 308 6.47 -0.75 -2.30
N THR A 309 6.17 0.23 -3.15
CA THR A 309 6.92 0.48 -4.39
C THR A 309 8.10 1.44 -4.22
N LYS A 310 8.23 2.09 -3.05
CA LYS A 310 9.21 3.14 -2.74
C LYS A 310 9.14 4.33 -3.67
N GLN A 311 7.94 4.69 -4.11
CA GLN A 311 7.71 5.78 -5.03
C GLN A 311 7.05 6.96 -4.33
N ARG A 312 7.44 8.17 -4.76
CA ARG A 312 6.72 9.42 -4.49
C ARG A 312 5.96 9.77 -5.74
N VAL A 313 4.64 9.76 -5.66
CA VAL A 313 3.76 10.11 -6.77
C VAL A 313 3.30 11.54 -6.57
N ARG A 314 3.69 12.44 -7.47
CA ARG A 314 3.16 13.81 -7.50
C ARG A 314 1.68 13.77 -7.86
N ILE A 315 0.85 14.38 -7.02
CA ILE A 315 -0.61 14.36 -7.15
C ILE A 315 -1.12 15.68 -7.67
N SER A 316 -0.81 16.78 -6.97
CA SER A 316 -1.31 18.10 -7.33
C SER A 316 -0.44 19.20 -6.75
N GLU A 317 -0.64 20.40 -7.28
CA GLU A 317 -0.21 21.64 -6.65
C GLU A 317 -1.44 22.36 -6.10
N ALA A 318 -1.38 22.84 -4.87
CA ALA A 318 -2.44 23.67 -4.33
C ALA A 318 -1.91 24.74 -3.39
N THR A 319 -2.64 25.85 -3.32
CA THR A 319 -2.39 26.96 -2.40
C THR A 319 -3.34 26.91 -1.22
N THR A 320 -4.59 26.53 -1.47
CA THR A 320 -5.71 26.62 -0.54
C THR A 320 -6.41 25.29 -0.30
N ALA A 321 -6.28 24.33 -1.22
CA ALA A 321 -6.80 22.98 -1.03
C ALA A 321 -5.84 22.14 -0.17
N ASN A 322 -6.41 21.35 0.75
CA ASN A 322 -5.64 20.43 1.59
C ASN A 322 -6.31 19.04 1.60
N PRO A 323 -5.53 17.95 1.60
CA PRO A 323 -6.10 16.63 1.70
C PRO A 323 -6.42 16.33 3.18
N GLU A 324 -7.69 15.99 3.44
CA GLU A 324 -8.25 15.83 4.79
C GLU A 324 -8.55 14.37 5.14
N ALA A 325 -8.94 13.57 4.15
CA ALA A 325 -9.26 12.17 4.36
C ALA A 325 -8.77 11.28 3.23
N SER A 326 -8.39 10.03 3.53
CA SER A 326 -8.21 8.98 2.52
C SER A 326 -8.80 7.66 2.94
N PHE A 327 -9.42 6.97 1.99
CA PHE A 327 -10.04 5.67 2.21
C PHE A 327 -10.18 4.88 0.91
N ASN A 328 -9.60 3.68 0.87
CA ASN A 328 -9.72 2.72 -0.24
C ASN A 328 -9.47 3.37 -1.60
N GLY A 329 -8.34 4.08 -1.67
CA GLY A 329 -7.85 4.75 -2.87
C GLY A 329 -8.58 6.04 -3.26
N LEU A 330 -9.63 6.45 -2.54
CA LEU A 330 -10.23 7.79 -2.63
C LEU A 330 -9.54 8.75 -1.66
N LYS A 331 -9.44 10.02 -2.05
CA LYS A 331 -8.83 11.11 -1.28
C LYS A 331 -9.74 12.30 -1.29
N TRP A 332 -10.13 12.76 -0.12
CA TRP A 332 -10.99 13.91 0.03
C TRP A 332 -10.16 15.16 0.29
N TRP A 333 -10.42 16.19 -0.50
CA TRP A 333 -9.76 17.48 -0.39
C TRP A 333 -10.73 18.50 0.17
N ALA A 334 -10.32 19.20 1.22
CA ALA A 334 -10.99 20.41 1.65
C ALA A 334 -10.58 21.56 0.73
N PHE A 335 -11.56 22.14 0.05
CA PHE A 335 -11.38 23.33 -0.78
C PHE A 335 -12.64 24.18 -0.72
N GLN A 336 -12.47 25.48 -0.45
CA GLN A 336 -13.58 26.46 -0.38
C GLN A 336 -14.76 26.05 0.54
N GLY A 337 -14.49 25.29 1.60
CA GLY A 337 -15.50 24.83 2.56
C GLY A 337 -16.24 23.54 2.17
N ASN A 338 -15.89 22.93 1.02
CA ASN A 338 -16.41 21.65 0.59
C ASN A 338 -15.34 20.56 0.73
N LEU A 339 -15.79 19.32 0.93
CA LEU A 339 -14.96 18.14 0.97
C LEU A 339 -15.23 17.29 -0.27
N THR A 340 -14.31 17.29 -1.23
CA THR A 340 -14.55 16.68 -2.55
C THR A 340 -13.71 15.41 -2.73
N PRO A 341 -14.33 14.26 -3.08
CA PRO A 341 -13.59 13.02 -3.31
C PRO A 341 -12.86 13.05 -4.65
N THR A 342 -11.61 12.58 -4.60
CA THR A 342 -10.74 12.40 -5.75
C THR A 342 -10.14 11.00 -5.75
N PHE A 343 -9.68 10.53 -6.90
CA PHE A 343 -8.72 9.44 -6.96
C PHE A 343 -7.68 9.71 -8.04
N VAL A 344 -6.62 8.91 -8.01
CA VAL A 344 -5.53 8.99 -8.97
C VAL A 344 -5.36 7.68 -9.69
N ASP A 345 -4.85 7.80 -10.91
CA ASP A 345 -4.40 6.70 -11.74
C ASP A 345 -2.92 6.92 -12.07
N LEU A 346 -2.06 6.03 -11.59
CA LEU A 346 -0.62 6.11 -11.82
C LEU A 346 -0.22 5.89 -13.29
N GLN A 347 -1.12 5.37 -14.14
CA GLN A 347 -0.87 5.30 -15.58
C GLN A 347 -0.99 6.67 -16.27
N THR A 348 -1.70 7.63 -15.66
CA THR A 348 -1.85 9.00 -16.13
C THR A 348 -1.37 9.98 -15.04
N PRO A 349 -0.05 9.98 -14.74
CA PRO A 349 0.49 10.80 -13.65
C PRO A 349 0.19 12.28 -13.86
N GLY A 350 -0.20 12.96 -12.77
CA GLY A 350 -0.60 14.37 -12.80
C GLY A 350 -2.07 14.61 -13.14
N VAL A 351 -2.84 13.57 -13.51
CA VAL A 351 -4.30 13.68 -13.69
C VAL A 351 -5.01 13.27 -12.40
N ILE A 352 -5.96 14.11 -11.98
CA ILE A 352 -6.81 13.86 -10.81
C ILE A 352 -8.23 13.63 -11.29
N TYR A 353 -8.84 12.53 -10.85
CA TYR A 353 -10.23 12.25 -11.12
C TYR A 353 -11.05 12.73 -9.94
N CYS A 354 -11.94 13.69 -10.17
CA CYS A 354 -12.79 14.31 -9.17
C CYS A 354 -14.25 13.95 -9.43
N ASN A 355 -14.97 13.51 -8.40
CA ASN A 355 -16.42 13.44 -8.44
C ASN A 355 -16.94 14.58 -7.56
N PRO A 356 -17.40 15.69 -8.14
CA PRO A 356 -17.97 16.76 -7.34
C PRO A 356 -19.25 16.27 -6.66
N ASP A 357 -20.11 15.50 -7.35
CA ASP A 357 -21.48 15.15 -6.94
C ASP A 357 -21.61 14.17 -5.77
#